data_AF-A0A7Y4YE08-F1
#
_entry.id   AF-A0A7Y4YE08-F1
#
_cell.length_a   1.000
_cell.length_b   1.000
_cell.length_c   1.000
_cell.angle_alpha   90.00
_cell.angle_beta   90.00
_cell.angle_gamma   90.00
#
_symmetry.space_group_name_H-M   'P 1'
#
loop_
_entity.id
_entity.type
_entity.pdbx_description
1 polymer ?
#
loop_
_entity_poly.entity_id
_entity_poly.type
_entity_poly.pdbx_seq_one_letter_code
_entity_poly.pdbx_strand_id
1 'polypeptide(L)'
;MDKKEIIEVLRIIRNTANFNNVVYVVSYDKGYILTAIKDFNEYNFKSFLEKIFQFEFTLPMYEYGVLRSEIKKLLKESLEDRFHMQIDRVVDSKDFYGVNFTNEVVKTYRDVVRLVNSLLFEIESVQDEIYFYDFYLLQLLKLEYPKVYEALINSRYLFFTTDGEKGLYRFKTEEEAWKSDDILSFDRAFTNNTYHKPFAEAEEIRTSFEKYLSEVQKELEFSDYDKSLIKYLLKTLLTLKDVNKEGTDFDLYKSFAYPANFHKYFAFRLYEGDISAREFEDYRRRDFNEYKFKVLEWLAQGKYTILNDRLDKVEEFSSVKEFENHILILFEIGRITVKENENNTAWMDCSLILKNLKYPTAIGKRLRLYPVIEDFRDFLFRILKEAKKPPIYESLIVARTIGSRFEISLTFDELSEINLNYFKDYCTNHSEITSEFRQLHTHAIRISENDNSSYEIIPEADELFLEYFKNNLQANELSGFIRQTTPGQQFYYINKDWLFKIFNSWEGFEEYLKLSENIKKEKDVYDEFLIFYNKTKERKYSAVDFVFEKLKVFKFD
;
A
#
# COMPACT_ATOMS: atom_id res chain seq x y z
N MET A 1 30.19 42.72 1.55
CA MET A 1 31.17 43.82 1.50
C MET A 1 32.23 43.55 2.53
N ASP A 2 33.48 43.82 2.19
CA ASP A 2 34.58 43.76 3.14
C ASP A 2 34.45 44.90 4.17
N LYS A 3 34.97 44.72 5.41
CA LYS A 3 34.88 45.72 6.48
C LYS A 3 35.52 47.05 6.08
N LYS A 4 36.57 47.02 5.26
CA LYS A 4 37.22 48.20 4.69
C LYS A 4 36.32 48.94 3.71
N GLU A 5 35.64 48.22 2.82
CA GLU A 5 34.70 48.81 1.86
C GLU A 5 33.55 49.54 2.57
N ILE A 6 33.02 48.96 3.65
CA ILE A 6 31.94 49.58 4.45
C ILE A 6 32.39 50.95 4.98
N ILE A 7 33.60 51.03 5.50
CA ILE A 7 34.15 52.26 6.07
C ILE A 7 34.42 53.29 4.98
N GLU A 8 34.93 52.86 3.83
CA GLU A 8 35.11 53.75 2.68
C GLU A 8 33.77 54.33 2.21
N VAL A 9 32.74 53.50 2.07
CA VAL A 9 31.39 53.97 1.71
C VAL A 9 30.84 54.95 2.74
N LEU A 10 30.99 54.68 4.03
CA LEU A 10 30.58 55.61 5.09
C LEU A 10 31.37 56.93 5.05
N ARG A 11 32.67 56.90 4.74
CA ARG A 11 33.49 58.12 4.57
C ARG A 11 33.07 58.91 3.33
N ILE A 12 32.72 58.24 2.23
CA ILE A 12 32.20 58.88 1.02
C ILE A 12 30.87 59.57 1.32
N ILE A 13 29.93 58.87 1.97
CA ILE A 13 28.65 59.47 2.36
C ILE A 13 28.91 60.70 3.24
N ARG A 14 29.77 60.58 4.26
CA ARG A 14 30.08 61.71 5.15
C ARG A 14 30.72 62.92 4.43
N ASN A 15 31.69 62.67 3.55
CA ASN A 15 32.53 63.72 2.97
C ASN A 15 31.99 64.28 1.66
N THR A 16 31.15 63.53 0.95
CA THR A 16 30.73 63.83 -0.42
C THR A 16 29.23 64.09 -0.54
N ALA A 17 28.40 63.71 0.44
CA ALA A 17 26.94 63.84 0.36
C ALA A 17 26.35 65.25 0.57
N ASN A 18 27.13 66.33 0.34
CA ASN A 18 26.65 67.70 0.50
C ASN A 18 26.25 68.36 -0.83
N PHE A 19 25.50 67.63 -1.66
CA PHE A 19 24.95 68.17 -2.90
C PHE A 19 23.57 68.76 -2.66
N ASN A 20 23.34 69.98 -3.18
CA ASN A 20 22.03 70.61 -3.11
C ASN A 20 20.98 69.78 -3.86
N ASN A 21 19.80 69.63 -3.26
CA ASN A 21 18.64 68.90 -3.81
C ASN A 21 18.86 67.39 -4.01
N VAL A 22 19.77 66.76 -3.28
CA VAL A 22 20.00 65.29 -3.32
C VAL A 22 19.71 64.67 -1.95
N VAL A 23 18.91 63.60 -1.94
CA VAL A 23 18.64 62.79 -0.75
C VAL A 23 19.31 61.43 -0.91
N TYR A 24 20.13 61.06 0.08
CA TYR A 24 20.80 59.76 0.12
C TYR A 24 20.01 58.80 0.99
N VAL A 25 19.53 57.70 0.40
CA VAL A 25 18.86 56.62 1.12
C VAL A 25 19.82 55.43 1.20
N VAL A 26 20.05 54.94 2.41
CA VAL A 26 21.01 53.85 2.66
C VAL A 26 20.33 52.76 3.48
N SER A 27 20.33 51.53 2.98
CA SER A 27 19.88 50.35 3.70
C SER A 27 21.08 49.60 4.28
N TYR A 28 21.11 49.36 5.59
CA TYR A 28 22.19 48.63 6.24
C TYR A 28 21.72 47.87 7.48
N ASP A 29 22.46 46.82 7.85
CA ASP A 29 22.33 46.19 9.16
C ASP A 29 23.17 46.97 10.18
N LYS A 30 22.50 47.59 11.15
CA LYS A 30 23.15 48.45 12.15
C LYS A 30 24.15 47.67 13.01
N GLY A 31 23.86 46.43 13.38
CA GLY A 31 24.75 45.59 14.19
C GLY A 31 26.02 45.21 13.43
N TYR A 32 25.87 44.82 12.16
CA TYR A 32 26.98 44.47 11.29
C TYR A 32 27.90 45.68 11.03
N ILE A 33 27.32 46.85 10.70
CA ILE A 33 28.11 48.07 10.48
C ILE A 33 28.80 48.53 11.77
N LEU A 34 28.13 48.47 12.92
CA LEU A 34 28.75 48.83 14.19
C LEU A 34 29.95 47.91 14.52
N THR A 35 29.85 46.62 14.21
CA THR A 35 30.98 45.68 14.34
C THR A 35 32.14 46.06 13.42
N ALA A 36 31.85 46.42 12.16
CA ALA A 36 32.87 46.86 11.21
C ALA A 36 33.55 48.18 11.63
N ILE A 37 32.79 49.16 12.13
CA ILE A 37 33.34 50.44 12.62
C ILE A 37 34.15 50.22 13.90
N LYS A 38 33.70 49.34 14.80
CA LYS A 38 34.39 49.03 16.06
C LYS A 38 35.82 48.52 15.81
N ASP A 39 36.01 47.69 14.78
CA ASP A 39 37.34 47.19 14.40
C ASP A 39 38.30 48.31 13.95
N PHE A 40 37.77 49.44 13.49
CA PHE A 40 38.57 50.58 13.01
C PHE A 40 38.70 51.70 14.03
N ASN A 41 37.71 51.85 14.91
CA ASN A 41 37.71 52.83 15.99
C ASN A 41 36.93 52.28 17.18
N GLU A 42 37.66 51.69 18.12
CA GLU A 42 37.08 51.05 19.31
C GLU A 42 36.33 52.07 20.21
N TYR A 43 36.74 53.34 20.17
CA TYR A 43 36.16 54.41 20.98
C TYR A 43 35.08 55.18 20.19
N ASN A 44 33.88 55.30 20.74
CA ASN A 44 32.75 56.06 20.17
C ASN A 44 32.24 55.59 18.79
N PHE A 45 32.44 54.31 18.42
CA PHE A 45 31.92 53.74 17.15
C PHE A 45 30.41 53.91 16.97
N LYS A 46 29.63 53.89 18.05
CA LYS A 46 28.18 54.12 18.02
C LYS A 46 27.83 55.54 17.55
N SER A 47 28.50 56.54 18.09
CA SER A 47 28.31 57.96 17.73
C SER A 47 28.87 58.33 16.35
N PHE A 48 29.64 57.45 15.72
CA PHE A 48 30.11 57.67 14.34
C PHE A 48 28.94 57.57 13.35
N LEU A 49 28.02 56.63 13.57
CA LEU A 49 26.88 56.39 12.69
C LEU A 49 25.89 57.56 12.71
N GLU A 50 25.63 58.12 13.91
CA GLU A 50 24.77 59.28 14.14
C GLU A 50 25.23 60.55 13.39
N LYS A 51 26.53 60.65 13.09
CA LYS A 51 27.10 61.78 12.33
C LYS A 51 26.88 61.67 10.83
N ILE A 52 26.50 60.49 10.35
CA ILE A 52 26.36 60.19 8.92
C ILE A 52 24.88 60.16 8.56
N PHE A 53 24.05 59.47 9.34
CA PHE A 53 22.62 59.38 9.09
C PHE A 53 21.86 60.35 9.99
N GLN A 54 21.27 61.39 9.38
CA GLN A 54 20.49 62.40 10.09
C GLN A 54 19.11 61.88 10.53
N PHE A 55 18.59 60.88 9.84
CA PHE A 55 17.33 60.22 10.15
C PHE A 55 17.49 58.72 9.91
N GLU A 56 17.26 57.92 10.96
CA GLU A 56 17.22 56.47 10.90
C GLU A 56 15.81 56.01 11.30
N PHE A 57 15.25 55.08 10.52
CA PHE A 57 14.02 54.40 10.87
C PHE A 57 14.19 52.91 10.58
N THR A 58 13.63 52.07 11.44
CA THR A 58 13.56 50.64 11.18
C THR A 58 12.39 50.35 10.27
N LEU A 59 12.58 49.45 9.30
CA LEU A 59 11.44 48.94 8.54
C LEU A 59 10.48 48.22 9.52
N PRO A 60 9.16 48.47 9.41
CA PRO A 60 8.19 47.76 10.22
C PRO A 60 8.28 46.26 9.91
N MET A 61 8.06 45.43 10.94
CA MET A 61 7.90 43.99 10.71
C MET A 61 6.66 43.76 9.85
N TYR A 62 6.77 42.85 8.88
CA TYR A 62 5.60 42.46 8.09
C TYR A 62 4.59 41.75 8.98
N GLU A 63 3.33 42.14 8.89
CA GLU A 63 2.25 41.35 9.48
C GLU A 63 2.17 39.99 8.77
N TYR A 64 2.10 38.91 9.54
CA TYR A 64 2.01 37.56 8.98
C TYR A 64 0.87 37.38 7.98
N GLY A 65 -0.24 38.10 8.16
CA GLY A 65 -1.35 38.11 7.19
C GLY A 65 -0.96 38.62 5.81
N VAL A 66 -0.07 39.63 5.73
CA VAL A 66 0.42 40.19 4.47
C VAL A 66 1.32 39.18 3.76
N LEU A 67 2.27 38.56 4.47
CA LEU A 67 3.15 37.55 3.89
C LEU A 67 2.36 36.34 3.36
N ARG A 68 1.41 35.83 4.16
CA ARG A 68 0.52 34.73 3.73
C ARG A 68 -0.31 35.10 2.50
N SER A 69 -0.84 36.33 2.45
CA SER A 69 -1.62 36.80 1.30
C SER A 69 -0.77 36.86 0.04
N GLU A 70 0.48 37.31 0.14
CA GLU A 70 1.40 37.34 -1.00
C GLU A 70 1.80 35.93 -1.46
N ILE A 71 2.08 35.00 -0.53
CA ILE A 71 2.35 33.58 -0.86
C ILE A 71 1.18 33.00 -1.67
N LYS A 72 -0.05 33.17 -1.17
CA LYS A 72 -1.25 32.66 -1.85
C LYS A 72 -1.40 33.27 -3.24
N LYS A 73 -1.22 34.58 -3.36
CA LYS A 73 -1.31 35.29 -4.63
C LYS A 73 -0.31 34.72 -5.64
N LEU A 74 0.98 34.69 -5.30
CA LEU A 74 2.02 34.23 -6.24
C LEU A 74 1.86 32.75 -6.64
N LEU A 75 1.44 31.89 -5.70
CA LEU A 75 1.16 30.49 -6.01
C LEU A 75 -0.07 30.33 -6.91
N LYS A 76 -1.15 31.07 -6.64
CA LYS A 76 -2.39 31.02 -7.45
C LYS A 76 -2.23 31.64 -8.83
N GLU A 77 -1.35 32.62 -9.00
CA GLU A 77 -0.98 33.19 -10.29
C GLU A 77 -0.17 32.21 -11.15
N SER A 78 0.53 31.26 -10.52
CA SER A 78 1.47 30.35 -11.19
C SER A 78 0.96 28.91 -11.34
N LEU A 79 0.04 28.47 -10.49
CA LEU A 79 -0.52 27.12 -10.47
C LEU A 79 -1.98 27.12 -10.94
N GLU A 80 -2.40 25.99 -11.50
CA GLU A 80 -3.77 25.76 -11.97
C GLU A 80 -4.82 25.94 -10.86
N ASP A 81 -6.03 26.34 -11.24
CA ASP A 81 -7.16 26.62 -10.32
C ASP A 81 -7.46 25.47 -9.34
N ARG A 82 -7.20 24.22 -9.73
CA ARG A 82 -7.38 23.03 -8.87
C ARG A 82 -6.55 23.07 -7.57
N PHE A 83 -5.45 23.84 -7.54
CA PHE A 83 -4.62 24.00 -6.34
C PHE A 83 -5.09 25.14 -5.44
N HIS A 84 -5.95 26.05 -5.90
CA HIS A 84 -6.26 27.29 -5.17
C HIS A 84 -6.84 27.03 -3.77
N MET A 85 -7.72 26.04 -3.64
CA MET A 85 -8.28 25.63 -2.35
C MET A 85 -7.22 25.01 -1.44
N GLN A 86 -6.34 24.16 -2.00
CA GLN A 86 -5.24 23.54 -1.24
C GLN A 86 -4.23 24.59 -0.76
N ILE A 87 -3.93 25.59 -1.59
CA ILE A 87 -3.08 26.75 -1.27
C ILE A 87 -3.67 27.53 -0.10
N ASP A 88 -4.96 27.91 -0.17
CA ASP A 88 -5.60 28.65 0.92
C ASP A 88 -5.54 27.88 2.24
N ARG A 89 -5.84 26.57 2.18
CA ARG A 89 -5.85 25.70 3.35
C ARG A 89 -4.47 25.55 3.96
N VAL A 90 -3.45 25.22 3.18
CA VAL A 90 -2.11 24.93 3.74
C VAL A 90 -1.41 26.17 4.27
N VAL A 91 -1.58 27.32 3.61
CA VAL A 91 -0.92 28.57 4.04
C VAL A 91 -1.49 29.06 5.37
N ASP A 92 -2.79 28.88 5.59
CA ASP A 92 -3.48 29.29 6.81
C ASP A 92 -3.60 28.22 7.89
N SER A 93 -3.22 26.97 7.58
CA SER A 93 -3.43 25.86 8.50
C SER A 93 -2.71 26.05 9.82
N LYS A 94 -3.28 25.43 10.84
CA LYS A 94 -2.64 25.22 12.14
C LYS A 94 -2.59 23.74 12.39
N ASP A 95 -1.47 23.28 12.93
CA ASP A 95 -1.36 21.89 13.36
C ASP A 95 -2.17 21.62 14.63
N PHE A 96 -2.09 20.40 15.14
CA PHE A 96 -2.76 19.99 16.38
C PHE A 96 -2.33 20.84 17.60
N TYR A 97 -1.13 21.42 17.57
CA TYR A 97 -0.58 22.27 18.62
C TYR A 97 -0.92 23.76 18.42
N GLY A 98 -1.69 24.10 17.39
CA GLY A 98 -2.11 25.47 17.07
C GLY A 98 -1.05 26.30 16.36
N VAL A 99 0.05 25.68 15.92
CA VAL A 99 1.18 26.31 15.23
C VAL A 99 0.86 26.47 13.75
N ASN A 100 1.03 27.68 13.22
CA ASN A 100 1.01 27.92 11.78
C ASN A 100 2.46 27.96 11.28
N PHE A 101 2.91 26.87 10.65
CA PHE A 101 4.31 26.74 10.19
C PHE A 101 4.74 27.84 9.23
N THR A 102 3.82 28.36 8.39
CA THR A 102 4.12 29.48 7.49
C THR A 102 4.54 30.72 8.27
N ASN A 103 3.82 31.09 9.32
CA ASN A 103 4.16 32.24 10.17
C ASN A 103 5.47 32.02 10.92
N GLU A 104 5.77 30.76 11.27
CA GLU A 104 6.99 30.44 12.01
C GLU A 104 8.24 30.40 11.15
N VAL A 105 8.12 30.07 9.87
CA VAL A 105 9.25 29.99 8.93
C VAL A 105 9.40 31.24 8.08
N VAL A 106 8.30 31.81 7.57
CA VAL A 106 8.35 32.94 6.63
C VAL A 106 8.27 34.27 7.39
N LYS A 107 9.42 34.94 7.54
CA LYS A 107 9.51 36.22 8.29
C LYS A 107 9.63 37.45 7.40
N THR A 108 10.03 37.29 6.14
CA THR A 108 10.26 38.40 5.21
C THR A 108 9.67 38.16 3.83
N TYR A 109 9.50 39.23 3.05
CA TYR A 109 9.14 39.13 1.63
C TYR A 109 10.18 38.33 0.82
N ARG A 110 11.45 38.35 1.21
CA ARG A 110 12.49 37.53 0.57
C ARG A 110 12.20 36.04 0.77
N ASP A 111 11.75 35.66 1.96
CA ASP A 111 11.39 34.26 2.27
C ASP A 111 10.17 33.82 1.46
N VAL A 112 9.18 34.71 1.26
CA VAL A 112 8.05 34.48 0.35
C VAL A 112 8.55 34.14 -1.05
N VAL A 113 9.42 34.98 -1.63
CA VAL A 113 9.95 34.77 -2.99
C VAL A 113 10.77 33.48 -3.07
N ARG A 114 11.61 33.19 -2.07
CA ARG A 114 12.42 31.95 -2.04
C ARG A 114 11.55 30.69 -1.94
N LEU A 115 10.55 30.71 -1.05
CA LEU A 115 9.59 29.61 -0.87
C LEU A 115 8.85 29.32 -2.17
N VAL A 116 8.23 30.35 -2.75
CA VAL A 116 7.41 30.21 -3.96
C VAL A 116 8.27 29.74 -5.13
N ASN A 117 9.44 30.35 -5.37
CA ASN A 117 10.30 29.94 -6.47
C ASN A 117 10.81 28.50 -6.33
N SER A 118 11.20 28.09 -5.11
CA SER A 118 11.62 26.71 -4.83
C SER A 118 10.48 25.73 -5.08
N LEU A 119 9.29 26.04 -4.56
CA LEU A 119 8.10 25.20 -4.71
C LEU A 119 7.70 25.05 -6.18
N LEU A 120 7.58 26.17 -6.92
CA LEU A 120 7.16 26.15 -8.32
C LEU A 120 8.14 25.40 -9.23
N PHE A 121 9.44 25.53 -8.97
CA PHE A 121 10.45 24.79 -9.71
C PHE A 121 10.38 23.28 -9.48
N GLU A 122 10.10 22.86 -8.25
CA GLU A 122 10.17 21.45 -7.85
C GLU A 122 8.85 20.70 -8.01
N ILE A 123 7.72 21.41 -8.04
CA ILE A 123 6.39 20.79 -8.18
C ILE A 123 6.05 20.43 -9.62
N GLU A 124 6.63 21.11 -10.62
CA GLU A 124 6.22 21.04 -12.04
C GLU A 124 6.07 19.60 -12.56
N SER A 125 7.01 18.73 -12.21
CA SER A 125 7.09 17.33 -12.65
C SER A 125 6.32 16.33 -11.79
N VAL A 126 5.87 16.72 -10.59
CA VAL A 126 5.26 15.81 -9.60
C VAL A 126 3.92 16.30 -9.07
N GLN A 127 3.40 17.43 -9.54
CA GLN A 127 2.16 18.06 -9.06
C GLN A 127 0.96 17.12 -8.98
N ASP A 128 0.88 16.11 -9.85
CA ASP A 128 -0.19 15.11 -9.87
C ASP A 128 0.03 13.93 -8.90
N GLU A 129 1.25 13.78 -8.40
CA GLU A 129 1.80 12.56 -7.79
C GLU A 129 2.01 12.66 -6.28
N ILE A 130 1.98 13.89 -5.76
CA ILE A 130 2.18 14.24 -4.35
C ILE A 130 0.96 14.92 -3.77
N TYR A 131 0.85 14.89 -2.44
CA TYR A 131 -0.13 15.66 -1.71
C TYR A 131 0.43 17.07 -1.47
N PHE A 132 -0.24 18.10 -2.02
CA PHE A 132 0.28 19.47 -2.03
C PHE A 132 0.62 20.00 -0.64
N TYR A 133 -0.22 19.68 0.35
CA TYR A 133 -0.03 20.10 1.73
C TYR A 133 1.31 19.60 2.29
N ASP A 134 1.64 18.33 2.06
CA ASP A 134 2.87 17.72 2.55
C ASP A 134 4.09 18.29 1.84
N PHE A 135 3.96 18.53 0.55
CA PHE A 135 5.02 19.15 -0.24
C PHE A 135 5.32 20.56 0.25
N TYR A 136 4.28 21.37 0.49
CA TYR A 136 4.45 22.71 1.04
C TYR A 136 5.14 22.70 2.41
N LEU A 137 4.78 21.79 3.32
CA LEU A 137 5.47 21.64 4.61
C LEU A 137 6.96 21.27 4.43
N LEU A 138 7.28 20.39 3.48
CA LEU A 138 8.67 20.06 3.17
C LEU A 138 9.43 21.25 2.58
N GLN A 139 8.78 22.11 1.78
CA GLN A 139 9.38 23.34 1.27
C GLN A 139 9.66 24.36 2.40
N LEU A 140 8.79 24.45 3.42
CA LEU A 140 9.06 25.23 4.63
C LEU A 140 10.27 24.67 5.40
N LEU A 141 10.31 23.35 5.61
CA LEU A 141 11.44 22.69 6.27
C LEU A 141 12.76 22.95 5.51
N LYS A 142 12.73 22.88 4.18
CA LYS A 142 13.89 23.13 3.32
C LYS A 142 14.37 24.57 3.37
N LEU A 143 13.44 25.53 3.44
CA LEU A 143 13.75 26.96 3.46
C LEU A 143 14.52 27.35 4.73
N GLU A 144 14.07 26.89 5.89
CA GLU A 144 14.64 27.27 7.20
C GLU A 144 15.67 26.28 7.72
N TYR A 145 15.45 24.97 7.53
CA TYR A 145 16.24 23.89 8.11
C TYR A 145 16.82 22.94 7.03
N PRO A 146 17.62 23.45 6.06
CA PRO A 146 18.11 22.65 4.93
C PRO A 146 18.92 21.43 5.36
N LYS A 147 19.67 21.50 6.46
CA LYS A 147 20.43 20.35 7.00
C LYS A 147 19.56 19.25 7.55
N VAL A 148 18.43 19.60 8.16
CA VAL A 148 17.43 18.62 8.61
C VAL A 148 16.76 17.98 7.40
N TYR A 149 16.38 18.79 6.40
CA TYR A 149 15.83 18.29 5.14
C TYR A 149 16.80 17.30 4.45
N GLU A 150 18.09 17.63 4.34
CA GLU A 150 19.14 16.73 3.82
C GLU A 150 19.24 15.43 4.63
N ALA A 151 19.17 15.50 5.96
CA ALA A 151 19.26 14.33 6.83
C ALA A 151 18.09 13.37 6.63
N LEU A 152 16.87 13.86 6.39
CA LEU A 152 15.70 13.00 6.11
C LEU A 152 15.92 12.13 4.88
N ILE A 153 16.59 12.67 3.85
CA ILE A 153 16.92 11.98 2.61
C ILE A 153 18.00 10.92 2.86
N ASN A 154 19.11 11.36 3.46
CA ASN A 154 20.32 10.53 3.60
C ASN A 154 20.17 9.43 4.64
N SER A 155 19.31 9.62 5.64
CA SER A 155 19.16 8.74 6.80
C SER A 155 17.73 8.23 6.98
N ARG A 156 16.97 8.08 5.88
CA ARG A 156 15.57 7.58 5.88
C ARG A 156 15.37 6.35 6.78
N TYR A 157 16.20 5.33 6.61
CA TYR A 157 16.08 4.06 7.35
C TYR A 157 16.46 4.16 8.83
N LEU A 158 17.21 5.19 9.21
CA LEU A 158 17.52 5.47 10.61
C LEU A 158 16.32 6.08 11.33
N PHE A 159 15.58 6.95 10.63
CA PHE A 159 14.52 7.76 11.23
C PHE A 159 13.13 7.13 11.13
N PHE A 160 12.82 6.46 10.02
CA PHE A 160 11.46 6.00 9.73
C PHE A 160 11.34 4.48 9.74
N THR A 161 10.18 4.01 10.18
CA THR A 161 9.68 2.64 9.98
C THR A 161 8.18 2.69 9.76
N THR A 162 7.56 1.56 9.41
CA THR A 162 6.13 1.45 9.18
C THR A 162 5.40 0.80 10.34
N ASP A 163 4.17 1.24 10.58
CA ASP A 163 3.29 0.68 11.61
C ASP A 163 1.81 0.70 11.21
N GLY A 164 1.03 -0.13 11.87
CA GLY A 164 -0.42 -0.27 11.69
C GLY A 164 -0.85 -0.91 10.36
N GLU A 165 -2.15 -1.18 10.25
CA GLU A 165 -2.74 -1.84 9.06
C GLU A 165 -2.51 -1.08 7.76
N LYS A 166 -2.41 0.26 7.82
CA LYS A 166 -2.20 1.12 6.65
C LYS A 166 -0.72 1.27 6.26
N GLY A 167 0.22 0.67 7.01
CA GLY A 167 1.65 0.72 6.72
C GLY A 167 2.21 2.15 6.66
N LEU A 168 1.71 3.04 7.52
CA LEU A 168 2.11 4.45 7.52
C LEU A 168 3.46 4.64 8.18
N TYR A 169 4.18 5.67 7.77
CA TYR A 169 5.41 6.06 8.42
C TYR A 169 5.18 6.54 9.85
N ARG A 170 6.06 6.06 10.72
CA ARG A 170 6.32 6.63 12.04
C ARG A 170 7.82 6.78 12.26
N PHE A 171 8.17 7.57 13.26
CA PHE A 171 9.54 7.61 13.74
C PHE A 171 9.92 6.31 14.45
N LYS A 172 11.15 5.86 14.23
CA LYS A 172 11.79 4.82 15.04
C LYS A 172 12.11 5.36 16.44
N THR A 173 11.90 4.54 17.47
CA THR A 173 12.44 4.82 18.80
C THR A 173 13.99 4.79 18.76
N GLU A 174 14.65 5.31 19.80
CA GLU A 174 16.11 5.21 19.88
C GLU A 174 16.63 3.76 19.83
N GLU A 175 15.89 2.81 20.39
CA GLU A 175 16.25 1.39 20.40
C GLU A 175 16.06 0.70 19.04
N GLU A 176 15.10 1.19 18.25
CA GLU A 176 14.80 0.66 16.92
C GLU A 176 15.73 1.19 15.83
N ALA A 177 16.48 2.27 16.10
CA ALA A 177 17.31 2.98 15.13
C ALA A 177 18.23 2.04 14.30
N TRP A 178 18.74 0.99 14.94
CA TRP A 178 19.67 0.02 14.35
C TRP A 178 18.99 -1.24 13.76
N LYS A 179 17.67 -1.38 13.93
CA LYS A 179 16.91 -2.54 13.47
C LYS A 179 16.41 -2.32 12.05
N SER A 180 16.45 -3.36 11.21
CA SER A 180 15.79 -3.35 9.91
C SER A 180 14.26 -3.48 10.07
N ASP A 181 13.50 -3.09 9.04
CA ASP A 181 12.04 -3.25 9.07
C ASP A 181 11.62 -4.72 9.18
N ASP A 182 12.41 -5.66 8.64
CA ASP A 182 12.18 -7.10 8.80
C ASP A 182 12.30 -7.53 10.27
N ILE A 183 13.34 -7.09 10.97
CA ILE A 183 13.53 -7.38 12.40
C ILE A 183 12.38 -6.78 13.22
N LEU A 184 11.99 -5.54 12.91
CA LEU A 184 10.86 -4.89 13.58
C LEU A 184 9.54 -5.60 13.31
N SER A 185 9.33 -6.09 12.08
CA SER A 185 8.13 -6.87 11.74
C SER A 185 8.09 -8.20 12.50
N PHE A 186 9.24 -8.86 12.66
CA PHE A 186 9.38 -10.08 13.43
C PHE A 186 9.12 -9.81 14.91
N ASP A 187 9.77 -8.80 15.50
CA ASP A 187 9.55 -8.39 16.89
C ASP A 187 8.05 -8.12 17.16
N ARG A 188 7.35 -7.42 16.24
CA ARG A 188 5.89 -7.18 16.33
C ARG A 188 5.06 -8.46 16.28
N ALA A 189 5.39 -9.40 15.38
CA ALA A 189 4.68 -10.67 15.29
C ALA A 189 4.78 -11.49 16.59
N PHE A 190 5.92 -11.43 17.29
CA PHE A 190 6.12 -12.12 18.56
C PHE A 190 5.56 -11.38 19.78
N THR A 191 5.50 -10.05 19.73
CA THR A 191 4.98 -9.20 20.81
C THR A 191 3.47 -9.01 20.77
N ASN A 192 2.81 -9.14 19.61
CA ASN A 192 1.35 -9.08 19.49
C ASN A 192 0.62 -10.20 20.28
N ASN A 193 1.33 -11.17 20.85
CA ASN A 193 0.79 -12.18 21.78
C ASN A 193 0.89 -11.78 23.27
N THR A 194 1.53 -10.66 23.61
CA THR A 194 1.67 -10.18 25.00
C THR A 194 1.88 -8.66 25.04
N TYR A 195 0.97 -7.95 25.71
CA TYR A 195 0.99 -6.52 26.07
C TYR A 195 0.27 -5.53 25.14
N HIS A 196 -1.06 -5.52 25.21
CA HIS A 196 -1.77 -4.24 25.30
C HIS A 196 -1.51 -3.65 26.69
N LYS A 197 -0.41 -2.93 26.89
CA LYS A 197 -0.39 -1.95 27.98
C LYS A 197 -1.37 -0.83 27.59
N PRO A 198 -2.38 -0.52 28.42
CA PRO A 198 -3.21 0.65 28.21
C PRO A 198 -2.31 1.88 28.08
N PHE A 199 -2.63 2.74 27.13
CA PHE A 199 -1.92 3.98 26.79
C PHE A 199 -2.10 5.06 27.89
N ALA A 200 -1.87 4.68 29.15
CA ALA A 200 -1.90 5.54 30.32
C ALA A 200 -0.58 5.29 31.06
N GLU A 201 0.24 6.34 31.14
CA GLU A 201 1.59 6.38 31.75
C GLU A 201 2.77 5.89 30.90
N ALA A 202 2.81 6.23 29.60
CA ALA A 202 4.05 6.13 28.84
C ALA A 202 4.92 7.38 29.11
N GLU A 203 6.10 7.19 29.73
CA GLU A 203 7.22 8.11 29.55
C GLU A 203 7.34 8.45 28.05
N GLU A 204 7.56 9.72 27.71
CA GLU A 204 7.64 10.17 26.31
C GLU A 204 8.79 9.40 25.62
N ILE A 205 8.46 8.33 24.88
CA ILE A 205 9.46 7.47 24.25
C ILE A 205 10.22 8.32 23.23
N ARG A 206 11.49 8.57 23.53
CA ARG A 206 12.35 9.39 22.67
C ARG A 206 12.64 8.65 21.36
N THR A 207 12.53 9.40 20.27
CA THR A 207 12.74 8.89 18.92
C THR A 207 14.20 9.06 18.48
N SER A 208 14.63 8.18 17.56
CA SER A 208 15.91 8.28 16.85
C SER A 208 16.13 9.66 16.22
N PHE A 209 15.07 10.26 15.68
CA PHE A 209 15.13 11.58 15.08
C PHE A 209 15.26 12.71 16.13
N GLU A 210 14.56 12.63 17.26
CA GLU A 210 14.75 13.59 18.35
C GLU A 210 16.14 13.52 18.97
N LYS A 211 16.73 12.32 19.03
CA LYS A 211 18.14 12.13 19.40
C LYS A 211 19.04 12.87 18.43
N TYR A 212 18.90 12.61 17.13
CA TYR A 212 19.64 13.31 16.07
C TYR A 212 19.54 14.84 16.20
N LEU A 213 18.32 15.38 16.33
CA LEU A 213 18.12 16.83 16.50
C LEU A 213 18.85 17.40 17.73
N SER A 214 18.94 16.61 18.81
CA SER A 214 19.64 17.02 20.03
C SER A 214 21.16 17.02 19.86
N GLU A 215 21.69 16.09 19.05
CA GLU A 215 23.11 15.96 18.77
C GLU A 215 23.60 17.10 17.87
N VAL A 216 22.80 17.49 16.86
CA VAL A 216 23.16 18.57 15.92
C VAL A 216 22.78 19.97 16.42
N GLN A 217 22.04 20.08 17.54
CA GLN A 217 21.50 21.34 18.04
C GLN A 217 22.57 22.44 18.20
N LYS A 218 23.72 22.11 18.79
CA LYS A 218 24.82 23.06 19.00
C LYS A 218 25.54 23.43 17.71
N GLU A 219 25.71 22.48 16.80
CA GLU A 219 26.41 22.69 15.53
C GLU A 219 25.59 23.57 14.58
N LEU A 220 24.27 23.37 14.56
CA LEU A 220 23.35 24.11 13.71
C LEU A 220 22.75 25.36 14.38
N GLU A 221 23.22 25.69 15.58
CA GLU A 221 22.76 26.85 16.37
C GLU A 221 21.23 26.89 16.58
N PHE A 222 20.59 25.72 16.68
CA PHE A 222 19.14 25.62 16.88
C PHE A 222 18.73 25.96 18.31
N SER A 223 17.69 26.78 18.43
CA SER A 223 16.99 27.01 19.69
C SER A 223 16.11 25.80 20.07
N ASP A 224 15.70 25.71 21.34
CA ASP A 224 14.72 24.71 21.77
C ASP A 224 13.36 24.89 21.06
N TYR A 225 13.08 26.13 20.63
CA TYR A 225 11.93 26.46 19.82
C TYR A 225 12.03 25.83 18.42
N ASP A 226 13.17 25.97 17.74
CA ASP A 226 13.41 25.36 16.42
C ASP A 226 13.24 23.85 16.46
N LYS A 227 13.81 23.20 17.47
CA LYS A 227 13.68 21.76 17.68
C LYS A 227 12.22 21.32 17.83
N SER A 228 11.44 22.09 18.58
CA SER A 228 10.00 21.82 18.77
C SER A 228 9.22 22.03 17.48
N LEU A 229 9.52 23.11 16.74
CA LEU A 229 8.90 23.41 15.46
C LEU A 229 9.16 22.30 14.42
N ILE A 230 10.41 21.85 14.30
CA ILE A 230 10.79 20.73 13.41
C ILE A 230 10.05 19.45 13.81
N LYS A 231 9.99 19.12 15.11
CA LYS A 231 9.26 17.94 15.63
C LYS A 231 7.78 18.00 15.24
N TYR A 232 7.12 19.13 15.44
CA TYR A 232 5.70 19.29 15.12
C TYR A 232 5.41 19.26 13.62
N LEU A 233 6.27 19.89 12.81
CA LEU A 233 6.17 19.86 11.35
C LEU A 233 6.25 18.42 10.84
N LEU A 234 7.26 17.66 11.29
CA LEU A 234 7.42 16.28 10.84
C LEU A 234 6.33 15.35 11.35
N LYS A 235 5.87 15.52 12.60
CA LYS A 235 4.71 14.78 13.10
C LYS A 235 3.47 15.06 12.24
N THR A 236 3.29 16.31 11.80
CA THR A 236 2.21 16.69 10.87
C THR A 236 2.39 16.03 9.49
N LEU A 237 3.62 15.93 8.97
CA LEU A 237 3.90 15.20 7.73
C LEU A 237 3.55 13.70 7.82
N LEU A 238 3.87 13.05 8.94
CA LEU A 238 3.62 11.62 9.14
C LEU A 238 2.16 11.27 9.49
N THR A 239 1.33 12.28 9.80
CA THR A 239 -0.07 12.06 10.16
C THR A 239 -0.95 12.20 8.92
N LEU A 240 -1.82 11.22 8.65
CA LEU A 240 -2.87 11.40 7.64
C LEU A 240 -3.83 12.48 8.13
N LYS A 241 -4.10 13.45 7.26
CA LYS A 241 -4.90 14.62 7.61
C LYS A 241 -6.35 14.16 7.63
N ASP A 242 -6.98 14.17 8.80
CA ASP A 242 -8.41 13.87 8.92
C ASP A 242 -9.21 15.08 8.45
N VAL A 243 -9.34 15.23 7.13
CA VAL A 243 -10.01 16.38 6.49
C VAL A 243 -11.55 16.30 6.64
N ASN A 244 -12.05 15.39 7.47
CA ASN A 244 -13.48 15.15 7.68
C ASN A 244 -14.24 16.28 8.40
N LYS A 245 -13.63 17.44 8.65
CA LYS A 245 -14.38 18.63 9.07
C LYS A 245 -14.78 19.57 7.93
N GLU A 246 -14.06 19.67 6.81
CA GLU A 246 -14.35 20.72 5.82
C GLU A 246 -14.10 20.36 4.35
N GLY A 247 -14.16 19.07 3.99
CA GLY A 247 -14.42 18.64 2.62
C GLY A 247 -13.19 18.42 1.74
N THR A 248 -13.27 17.35 0.95
CA THR A 248 -12.50 17.05 -0.27
C THR A 248 -10.98 17.24 -0.17
N ASP A 249 -10.29 16.17 0.21
CA ASP A 249 -9.03 15.84 -0.45
C ASP A 249 -8.95 14.33 -0.70
N PHE A 250 -9.32 13.92 -1.92
CA PHE A 250 -9.40 12.53 -2.38
C PHE A 250 -8.03 11.91 -2.65
N ASP A 251 -6.96 12.64 -2.35
CA ASP A 251 -5.59 12.36 -2.71
C ASP A 251 -4.71 11.96 -1.50
N LEU A 252 -5.30 11.57 -0.38
CA LEU A 252 -4.56 11.15 0.82
C LEU A 252 -3.58 10.00 0.55
N TYR A 253 -3.86 9.15 -0.44
CA TYR A 253 -2.95 8.09 -0.88
C TYR A 253 -1.62 8.63 -1.45
N LYS A 254 -1.56 9.91 -1.84
CA LYS A 254 -0.35 10.63 -2.29
C LYS A 254 0.46 11.22 -1.13
N SER A 255 -0.06 11.13 0.10
CA SER A 255 0.59 11.64 1.32
C SER A 255 2.01 11.13 1.50
N PHE A 256 2.87 11.98 2.07
CA PHE A 256 4.24 11.63 2.47
C PHE A 256 4.27 10.52 3.52
N ALA A 257 3.20 10.39 4.31
CA ALA A 257 3.07 9.34 5.31
C ALA A 257 3.11 7.93 4.72
N TYR A 258 2.85 7.76 3.41
CA TYR A 258 3.01 6.48 2.74
C TYR A 258 4.46 6.28 2.25
N PRO A 259 5.15 5.21 2.68
CA PRO A 259 6.53 4.92 2.29
C PRO A 259 6.79 4.88 0.79
N ALA A 260 5.82 4.40 0.02
CA ALA A 260 5.88 4.31 -1.44
C ALA A 260 5.96 5.67 -2.14
N ASN A 261 5.61 6.77 -1.46
CA ASN A 261 5.67 8.11 -2.04
C ASN A 261 6.96 8.86 -1.71
N PHE A 262 7.81 8.36 -0.81
CA PHE A 262 8.98 9.09 -0.29
C PHE A 262 9.83 9.72 -1.40
N HIS A 263 10.17 8.97 -2.45
CA HIS A 263 11.03 9.47 -3.52
C HIS A 263 10.38 10.59 -4.33
N LYS A 264 9.05 10.61 -4.46
CA LYS A 264 8.32 11.64 -5.23
C LYS A 264 8.51 13.03 -4.63
N TYR A 265 8.67 13.11 -3.30
CA TYR A 265 8.87 14.37 -2.57
C TYR A 265 10.31 14.89 -2.60
N PHE A 266 11.29 14.08 -2.97
CA PHE A 266 12.71 14.46 -2.92
C PHE A 266 13.43 14.38 -4.27
N ALA A 267 13.02 13.47 -5.15
CA ALA A 267 13.60 13.29 -6.47
C ALA A 267 12.93 14.16 -7.54
N PHE A 268 11.75 14.72 -7.22
CA PHE A 268 10.93 15.54 -8.14
C PHE A 268 10.73 14.87 -9.50
N ARG A 269 10.51 13.55 -9.50
CA ARG A 269 10.17 12.75 -10.68
C ARG A 269 9.56 11.42 -10.25
N LEU A 270 8.79 10.83 -11.17
CA LEU A 270 8.40 9.43 -11.08
C LEU A 270 9.57 8.53 -11.50
N TYR A 271 9.64 7.35 -10.90
CA TYR A 271 10.52 6.27 -11.35
C TYR A 271 9.81 5.42 -12.40
N GLU A 272 10.58 4.70 -13.22
CA GLU A 272 10.04 3.86 -14.31
C GLU A 272 9.05 2.80 -13.81
N GLY A 273 9.30 2.27 -12.60
CA GLY A 273 8.43 1.31 -11.93
C GLY A 273 7.14 1.89 -11.35
N ASP A 274 6.97 3.23 -11.30
CA ASP A 274 5.77 3.85 -10.74
C ASP A 274 4.57 3.77 -11.71
N ILE A 275 3.38 3.95 -11.14
CA ILE A 275 2.16 4.27 -11.87
C ILE A 275 1.79 5.71 -11.54
N SER A 276 1.67 6.55 -12.57
CA SER A 276 1.22 7.94 -12.43
C SER A 276 -0.18 7.97 -11.83
N ALA A 277 -0.37 8.78 -10.80
CA ALA A 277 -1.66 9.02 -10.18
C ALA A 277 -2.64 9.68 -11.16
N ARG A 278 -2.18 10.63 -11.98
CA ARG A 278 -3.02 11.24 -13.02
C ARG A 278 -3.49 10.20 -14.03
N GLU A 279 -2.58 9.37 -14.51
CA GLU A 279 -2.92 8.32 -15.47
C GLU A 279 -3.88 7.31 -14.86
N PHE A 280 -3.60 6.83 -13.64
CA PHE A 280 -4.48 5.90 -12.92
C PHE A 280 -5.89 6.45 -12.72
N GLU A 281 -5.99 7.69 -12.24
CA GLU A 281 -7.27 8.36 -11.98
C GLU A 281 -8.05 8.70 -13.24
N ASP A 282 -7.37 8.95 -14.36
CA ASP A 282 -8.02 9.13 -15.67
C ASP A 282 -8.61 7.80 -16.15
N TYR A 283 -7.80 6.75 -16.31
CA TYR A 283 -8.26 5.46 -16.83
C TYR A 283 -9.30 4.78 -15.93
N ARG A 284 -9.21 4.93 -14.60
CA ARG A 284 -10.21 4.38 -13.66
C ARG A 284 -11.61 4.96 -13.89
N ARG A 285 -11.71 6.20 -14.37
CA ARG A 285 -12.98 6.89 -14.65
C ARG A 285 -13.52 6.64 -16.06
N ARG A 286 -12.73 6.02 -16.94
CA ARG A 286 -13.12 5.66 -18.31
C ARG A 286 -13.99 4.39 -18.33
N ASP A 287 -14.41 3.98 -19.52
CA ASP A 287 -15.15 2.73 -19.67
C ASP A 287 -14.29 1.50 -19.35
N PHE A 288 -14.97 0.37 -19.12
CA PHE A 288 -14.33 -0.86 -18.67
C PHE A 288 -13.21 -1.35 -19.60
N ASN A 289 -13.37 -1.23 -20.92
CA ASN A 289 -12.41 -1.76 -21.87
C ASN A 289 -11.12 -0.92 -21.88
N GLU A 290 -11.25 0.40 -21.83
CA GLU A 290 -10.09 1.30 -21.70
C GLU A 290 -9.35 1.07 -20.38
N TYR A 291 -10.09 1.00 -19.26
CA TYR A 291 -9.48 0.75 -17.96
C TYR A 291 -8.77 -0.61 -17.92
N LYS A 292 -9.43 -1.66 -18.44
CA LYS A 292 -8.88 -3.01 -18.53
C LYS A 292 -7.61 -3.03 -19.38
N PHE A 293 -7.65 -2.42 -20.56
CA PHE A 293 -6.48 -2.36 -21.45
C PHE A 293 -5.28 -1.77 -20.70
N LYS A 294 -5.48 -0.67 -19.98
CA LYS A 294 -4.40 -0.02 -19.23
C LYS A 294 -3.88 -0.86 -18.05
N VAL A 295 -4.78 -1.51 -17.33
CA VAL A 295 -4.41 -2.45 -16.25
C VAL A 295 -3.54 -3.59 -16.77
N LEU A 296 -3.93 -4.19 -17.91
CA LEU A 296 -3.14 -5.26 -18.53
C LEU A 296 -1.77 -4.77 -19.01
N GLU A 297 -1.69 -3.54 -19.50
CA GLU A 297 -0.41 -2.91 -19.85
C GLU A 297 0.52 -2.79 -18.63
N TRP A 298 0.02 -2.28 -17.50
CA TRP A 298 0.82 -2.19 -16.26
C TRP A 298 1.23 -3.56 -15.73
N LEU A 299 0.36 -4.58 -15.81
CA LEU A 299 0.72 -5.96 -15.44
C LEU A 299 1.83 -6.51 -16.34
N ALA A 300 1.75 -6.31 -17.66
CA ALA A 300 2.79 -6.72 -18.60
C ALA A 300 4.13 -6.02 -18.37
N GLN A 301 4.12 -4.82 -17.77
CA GLN A 301 5.32 -4.09 -17.35
C GLN A 301 5.88 -4.55 -15.99
N GLY A 302 5.30 -5.59 -15.36
CA GLY A 302 5.73 -6.08 -14.05
C GLY A 302 5.32 -5.18 -12.88
N LYS A 303 4.35 -4.28 -13.06
CA LYS A 303 3.92 -3.29 -12.05
C LYS A 303 2.85 -3.84 -11.09
N TYR A 304 2.80 -5.15 -10.86
CA TYR A 304 1.76 -5.80 -10.04
C TYR A 304 1.67 -5.21 -8.63
N THR A 305 2.79 -5.11 -7.91
CA THR A 305 2.80 -4.65 -6.51
C THR A 305 2.29 -3.21 -6.37
N ILE A 306 2.79 -2.30 -7.22
CA ILE A 306 2.37 -0.89 -7.17
C ILE A 306 0.92 -0.73 -7.66
N LEU A 307 0.47 -1.52 -8.63
CA LEU A 307 -0.92 -1.52 -9.07
C LEU A 307 -1.85 -1.99 -7.94
N ASN A 308 -1.50 -3.08 -7.24
CA ASN A 308 -2.29 -3.58 -6.13
C ASN A 308 -2.39 -2.55 -4.99
N ASP A 309 -1.28 -1.87 -4.68
CA ASP A 309 -1.25 -0.75 -3.72
C ASP A 309 -2.17 0.41 -4.14
N ARG A 310 -2.18 0.77 -5.44
CA ARG A 310 -3.09 1.81 -5.96
C ARG A 310 -4.54 1.39 -5.86
N LEU A 311 -4.87 0.15 -6.24
CA LEU A 311 -6.23 -0.39 -6.19
C LEU A 311 -6.77 -0.44 -4.75
N ASP A 312 -5.95 -0.83 -3.77
CA ASP A 312 -6.37 -0.89 -2.35
C ASP A 312 -6.67 0.48 -1.73
N LYS A 313 -6.02 1.52 -2.23
CA LYS A 313 -6.19 2.90 -1.76
C LYS A 313 -7.35 3.64 -2.44
N VAL A 314 -8.07 2.99 -3.36
CA VAL A 314 -9.31 3.53 -3.90
C VAL A 314 -10.40 3.46 -2.83
N GLU A 315 -10.76 4.62 -2.28
CA GLU A 315 -11.71 4.72 -1.17
C GLU A 315 -13.08 5.28 -1.58
N GLU A 316 -13.18 5.90 -2.76
CA GLU A 316 -14.38 6.57 -3.25
C GLU A 316 -14.54 6.41 -4.77
N PHE A 317 -15.80 6.38 -5.19
CA PHE A 317 -16.20 6.21 -6.59
C PHE A 317 -17.17 7.33 -6.99
N SER A 318 -16.93 7.93 -8.16
CA SER A 318 -17.75 9.05 -8.66
C SER A 318 -19.10 8.58 -9.20
N SER A 319 -19.22 7.29 -9.55
CA SER A 319 -20.44 6.69 -10.09
C SER A 319 -20.52 5.19 -9.79
N VAL A 320 -21.74 4.63 -9.84
CA VAL A 320 -21.96 3.17 -9.80
C VAL A 320 -21.13 2.48 -10.88
N LYS A 321 -21.08 3.06 -12.09
CA LYS A 321 -20.38 2.45 -13.22
C LYS A 321 -18.86 2.33 -12.99
N GLU A 322 -18.26 3.37 -12.41
CA GLU A 322 -16.83 3.37 -12.05
C GLU A 322 -16.51 2.27 -11.03
N PHE A 323 -17.38 2.11 -10.01
CA PHE A 323 -17.25 1.04 -9.02
C PHE A 323 -17.42 -0.35 -9.61
N GLU A 324 -18.46 -0.56 -10.42
CA GLU A 324 -18.67 -1.84 -11.11
C GLU A 324 -17.46 -2.21 -11.99
N ASN A 325 -16.93 -1.25 -12.75
CA ASN A 325 -15.73 -1.45 -13.56
C ASN A 325 -14.54 -1.83 -12.66
N HIS A 326 -14.37 -1.19 -11.50
CA HIS A 326 -13.32 -1.52 -10.55
C HIS A 326 -13.43 -2.96 -10.02
N ILE A 327 -14.63 -3.42 -9.65
CA ILE A 327 -14.87 -4.82 -9.27
C ILE A 327 -14.48 -5.77 -10.41
N LEU A 328 -14.92 -5.48 -11.64
CA LEU A 328 -14.60 -6.30 -12.81
C LEU A 328 -13.09 -6.37 -13.10
N ILE A 329 -12.35 -5.27 -12.86
CA ILE A 329 -10.88 -5.25 -12.94
C ILE A 329 -10.26 -6.19 -11.91
N LEU A 330 -10.71 -6.15 -10.66
CA LEU A 330 -10.21 -7.05 -9.61
C LEU A 330 -10.45 -8.53 -9.96
N PHE A 331 -11.62 -8.86 -10.52
CA PHE A 331 -11.90 -10.20 -11.06
C PHE A 331 -10.99 -10.57 -12.24
N GLU A 332 -10.69 -9.65 -13.15
CA GLU A 332 -9.77 -9.91 -14.26
C GLU A 332 -8.34 -10.17 -13.78
N ILE A 333 -7.83 -9.35 -12.85
CA ILE A 333 -6.51 -9.53 -12.24
C ILE A 333 -6.44 -10.89 -11.55
N GLY A 334 -7.43 -11.23 -10.72
CA GLY A 334 -7.49 -12.51 -10.02
C GLY A 334 -7.48 -13.72 -10.96
N ARG A 335 -8.24 -13.67 -12.06
CA ARG A 335 -8.22 -14.74 -13.08
C ARG A 335 -6.84 -14.91 -13.73
N ILE A 336 -6.14 -13.81 -14.02
CA ILE A 336 -4.78 -13.85 -14.57
C ILE A 336 -3.84 -14.50 -13.55
N THR A 337 -3.90 -14.07 -12.29
CA THR A 337 -3.07 -14.62 -11.21
C THR A 337 -3.33 -16.11 -10.97
N VAL A 338 -4.58 -16.59 -11.04
CA VAL A 338 -4.90 -18.03 -10.98
C VAL A 338 -4.21 -18.77 -12.12
N LYS A 339 -4.34 -18.25 -13.34
CA LYS A 339 -3.79 -18.90 -14.54
C LYS A 339 -2.25 -18.95 -14.52
N GLU A 340 -1.60 -17.88 -14.07
CA GLU A 340 -0.13 -17.80 -13.95
C GLU A 340 0.42 -18.76 -12.89
N ASN A 341 -0.37 -19.09 -11.85
CA ASN A 341 0.00 -20.03 -10.79
C ASN A 341 -0.44 -21.48 -11.08
N GLU A 342 -0.61 -21.88 -12.35
CA GLU A 342 -1.06 -23.23 -12.73
C GLU A 342 -2.37 -23.64 -12.04
N ASN A 343 -3.27 -22.68 -11.90
CA ASN A 343 -4.51 -22.75 -11.15
C ASN A 343 -4.35 -22.93 -9.64
N ASN A 344 -3.17 -22.89 -9.04
CA ASN A 344 -3.03 -23.02 -7.59
C ASN A 344 -3.51 -21.76 -6.86
N THR A 345 -4.57 -21.91 -6.06
CA THR A 345 -5.23 -20.82 -5.34
C THR A 345 -4.86 -20.71 -3.86
N ALA A 346 -4.03 -21.62 -3.33
CA ALA A 346 -3.80 -21.74 -1.88
C ALA A 346 -3.28 -20.46 -1.21
N TRP A 347 -2.41 -19.73 -1.91
CA TRP A 347 -1.70 -18.53 -1.42
C TRP A 347 -2.32 -17.21 -1.88
N MET A 348 -3.46 -17.26 -2.58
CA MET A 348 -4.06 -16.05 -3.15
C MET A 348 -4.69 -15.17 -2.07
N ASP A 349 -4.24 -13.92 -2.00
CA ASP A 349 -4.87 -12.91 -1.17
C ASP A 349 -6.16 -12.40 -1.81
N CYS A 350 -7.27 -12.55 -1.09
CA CYS A 350 -8.60 -12.10 -1.49
C CYS A 350 -9.06 -10.86 -0.70
N SER A 351 -8.23 -10.30 0.16
CA SER A 351 -8.57 -9.19 1.05
C SER A 351 -9.11 -7.98 0.29
N LEU A 352 -8.44 -7.58 -0.79
CA LEU A 352 -8.79 -6.42 -1.61
C LEU A 352 -10.18 -6.53 -2.23
N ILE A 353 -10.47 -7.65 -2.89
CA ILE A 353 -11.78 -7.88 -3.53
C ILE A 353 -12.88 -7.99 -2.48
N LEU A 354 -12.65 -8.72 -1.37
CA LEU A 354 -13.64 -8.84 -0.30
C LEU A 354 -13.96 -7.48 0.33
N LYS A 355 -12.94 -6.68 0.65
CA LYS A 355 -13.11 -5.29 1.12
C LYS A 355 -14.00 -4.47 0.18
N ASN A 356 -13.78 -4.58 -1.14
CA ASN A 356 -14.58 -3.86 -2.13
C ASN A 356 -16.01 -4.43 -2.29
N LEU A 357 -16.22 -5.73 -2.13
CA LEU A 357 -17.56 -6.34 -2.16
C LEU A 357 -18.42 -5.91 -0.97
N LYS A 358 -17.80 -5.54 0.17
CA LYS A 358 -18.50 -4.96 1.33
C LYS A 358 -18.75 -3.46 1.20
N TYR A 359 -18.12 -2.80 0.24
CA TYR A 359 -18.19 -1.34 0.10
C TYR A 359 -19.64 -0.79 0.10
N PRO A 360 -20.60 -1.37 -0.66
CA PRO A 360 -21.96 -0.84 -0.72
C PRO A 360 -22.78 -0.99 0.57
N THR A 361 -22.37 -1.90 1.47
CA THR A 361 -23.05 -2.18 2.74
C THR A 361 -22.33 -1.58 3.95
N ALA A 362 -21.18 -0.95 3.77
CA ALA A 362 -20.39 -0.36 4.85
C ALA A 362 -21.12 0.82 5.52
N ILE A 363 -21.35 0.71 6.84
CA ILE A 363 -21.95 1.78 7.65
C ILE A 363 -20.91 2.91 7.81
N GLY A 364 -21.21 4.10 7.29
CA GLY A 364 -20.46 5.31 7.63
C GLY A 364 -19.72 6.07 6.51
N LYS A 365 -19.95 5.79 5.22
CA LYS A 365 -19.47 6.68 4.13
C LYS A 365 -20.61 7.47 3.49
N ARG A 366 -20.35 8.76 3.24
CA ARG A 366 -21.29 9.84 2.89
C ARG A 366 -22.03 9.70 1.55
N LEU A 367 -21.97 8.58 0.84
CA LEU A 367 -22.80 8.31 -0.32
C LEU A 367 -23.22 6.84 -0.35
N ARG A 368 -24.52 6.56 -0.29
CA ARG A 368 -25.05 5.31 -0.85
C ARG A 368 -24.79 5.36 -2.35
N LEU A 369 -23.72 4.71 -2.81
CA LEU A 369 -23.40 4.66 -4.23
C LEU A 369 -24.55 4.01 -5.02
N TYR A 370 -25.12 2.95 -4.45
CA TYR A 370 -26.35 2.33 -4.92
C TYR A 370 -27.56 2.92 -4.19
N PRO A 371 -28.56 3.45 -4.91
CA PRO A 371 -29.82 3.88 -4.29
C PRO A 371 -30.56 2.73 -3.61
N VAL A 372 -30.51 1.54 -4.23
CA VAL A 372 -31.19 0.30 -3.85
C VAL A 372 -30.13 -0.81 -3.79
N ILE A 373 -30.00 -1.51 -2.66
CA ILE A 373 -28.91 -2.49 -2.47
C ILE A 373 -29.10 -3.73 -3.35
N GLU A 374 -30.34 -4.02 -3.71
CA GLU A 374 -30.74 -5.10 -4.61
C GLU A 374 -30.08 -4.95 -5.99
N ASP A 375 -29.87 -3.73 -6.49
CA ASP A 375 -29.17 -3.49 -7.76
C ASP A 375 -27.71 -4.00 -7.69
N PHE A 376 -27.03 -3.80 -6.56
CA PHE A 376 -25.69 -4.33 -6.34
C PHE A 376 -25.70 -5.85 -6.18
N ARG A 377 -26.70 -6.40 -5.49
CA ARG A 377 -26.90 -7.85 -5.38
C ARG A 377 -27.05 -8.47 -6.77
N ASP A 378 -27.86 -7.88 -7.65
CA ASP A 378 -28.08 -8.37 -9.01
C ASP A 378 -26.83 -8.26 -9.89
N PHE A 379 -26.06 -7.17 -9.74
CA PHE A 379 -24.76 -7.01 -10.38
C PHE A 379 -23.79 -8.13 -9.97
N LEU A 380 -23.65 -8.40 -8.67
CA LEU A 380 -22.75 -9.43 -8.15
C LEU A 380 -23.20 -10.84 -8.57
N PHE A 381 -24.51 -11.11 -8.47
CA PHE A 381 -25.09 -12.38 -8.91
C PHE A 381 -24.82 -12.63 -10.40
N ARG A 382 -24.94 -11.60 -11.25
CA ARG A 382 -24.62 -11.69 -12.68
C ARG A 382 -23.15 -12.02 -12.93
N ILE A 383 -22.21 -11.35 -12.24
CA ILE A 383 -20.77 -11.62 -12.39
C ILE A 383 -20.45 -13.09 -12.10
N LEU A 384 -20.98 -13.62 -11.01
CA LEU A 384 -20.75 -15.00 -10.61
C LEU A 384 -21.45 -15.95 -11.59
N LYS A 385 -22.73 -15.74 -11.90
CA LYS A 385 -23.46 -16.62 -12.80
C LYS A 385 -22.89 -16.67 -14.23
N GLU A 386 -22.35 -15.56 -14.73
CA GLU A 386 -21.75 -15.44 -16.06
C GLU A 386 -20.21 -15.60 -16.05
N ALA A 387 -19.66 -16.20 -14.98
CA ALA A 387 -18.23 -16.42 -14.83
C ALA A 387 -17.62 -17.18 -16.01
N LYS A 388 -16.39 -16.81 -16.39
CA LYS A 388 -15.65 -17.49 -17.46
C LYS A 388 -15.26 -18.90 -16.99
N LYS A 389 -15.59 -19.92 -17.78
CA LYS A 389 -15.32 -21.32 -17.43
C LYS A 389 -13.86 -21.72 -17.76
N PRO A 390 -13.20 -22.54 -16.91
CA PRO A 390 -13.64 -22.94 -15.58
C PRO A 390 -13.55 -21.77 -14.57
N PRO A 391 -14.57 -21.55 -13.71
CA PRO A 391 -14.69 -20.35 -12.88
C PRO A 391 -13.87 -20.47 -11.57
N ILE A 392 -12.56 -20.75 -11.69
CA ILE A 392 -11.71 -21.06 -10.53
C ILE A 392 -11.57 -19.87 -9.58
N TYR A 393 -11.32 -18.66 -10.12
CA TYR A 393 -11.16 -17.47 -9.29
C TYR A 393 -12.48 -17.07 -8.64
N GLU A 394 -13.57 -17.04 -9.42
CA GLU A 394 -14.91 -16.74 -8.91
C GLU A 394 -15.30 -17.74 -7.81
N SER A 395 -15.00 -19.03 -8.00
CA SER A 395 -15.27 -20.08 -7.02
C SER A 395 -14.46 -19.91 -5.73
N LEU A 396 -13.19 -19.50 -5.85
CA LEU A 396 -12.34 -19.16 -4.70
C LEU A 396 -12.92 -17.99 -3.90
N ILE A 397 -13.36 -16.91 -4.57
CA ILE A 397 -13.95 -15.75 -3.87
C ILE A 397 -15.20 -16.16 -3.10
N VAL A 398 -16.07 -16.97 -3.71
CA VAL A 398 -17.26 -17.52 -3.04
C VAL A 398 -16.86 -18.35 -1.82
N ALA A 399 -15.91 -19.29 -1.95
CA ALA A 399 -15.47 -20.14 -0.85
C ALA A 399 -14.80 -19.34 0.28
N ARG A 400 -13.98 -18.33 -0.04
CA ARG A 400 -13.36 -17.44 0.95
C ARG A 400 -14.40 -16.60 1.67
N THR A 401 -15.43 -16.12 0.97
CA THR A 401 -16.54 -15.37 1.57
C THR A 401 -17.28 -16.22 2.60
N ILE A 402 -17.62 -17.46 2.26
CA ILE A 402 -18.28 -18.41 3.18
C ILE A 402 -17.36 -18.77 4.34
N GLY A 403 -16.13 -19.22 4.05
CA GLY A 403 -15.19 -19.73 5.05
C GLY A 403 -14.72 -18.68 6.06
N SER A 404 -14.67 -17.41 5.67
CA SER A 404 -14.37 -16.28 6.57
C SER A 404 -15.60 -15.61 7.17
N ARG A 405 -16.82 -16.07 6.84
CA ARG A 405 -18.10 -15.46 7.23
C ARG A 405 -18.16 -13.97 6.88
N PHE A 406 -17.63 -13.63 5.72
CA PHE A 406 -17.55 -12.25 5.29
C PHE A 406 -18.89 -11.84 4.67
N GLU A 407 -19.73 -11.15 5.45
CA GLU A 407 -21.06 -10.75 5.00
C GLU A 407 -21.02 -9.75 3.83
N ILE A 408 -21.69 -10.13 2.75
CA ILE A 408 -21.91 -9.34 1.53
C ILE A 408 -23.41 -9.36 1.17
N SER A 409 -23.80 -8.74 0.06
CA SER A 409 -25.21 -8.64 -0.33
C SER A 409 -25.87 -9.96 -0.76
N LEU A 410 -25.11 -11.02 -1.05
CA LEU A 410 -25.62 -12.37 -1.30
C LEU A 410 -25.57 -13.20 -0.01
N THR A 411 -26.57 -14.07 0.19
CA THR A 411 -26.60 -14.98 1.34
C THR A 411 -25.58 -16.10 1.18
N PHE A 412 -25.17 -16.72 2.30
CA PHE A 412 -24.27 -17.87 2.24
C PHE A 412 -24.89 -19.07 1.50
N ASP A 413 -26.21 -19.25 1.56
CA ASP A 413 -26.91 -20.31 0.81
C ASP A 413 -26.86 -20.06 -0.70
N GLU A 414 -27.09 -18.81 -1.15
CA GLU A 414 -26.96 -18.42 -2.56
C GLU A 414 -25.53 -18.65 -3.06
N LEU A 415 -24.53 -18.32 -2.25
CA LEU A 415 -23.11 -18.52 -2.54
C LEU A 415 -22.74 -20.02 -2.61
N SER A 416 -23.22 -20.82 -1.67
CA SER A 416 -23.05 -22.28 -1.69
C SER A 416 -23.67 -22.92 -2.93
N GLU A 417 -24.86 -22.48 -3.32
CA GLU A 417 -25.54 -22.95 -4.53
C GLU A 417 -24.74 -22.61 -5.81
N ILE A 418 -24.16 -21.41 -5.89
CA ILE A 418 -23.30 -21.00 -7.01
C ILE A 418 -22.09 -21.94 -7.15
N ASN A 419 -21.36 -22.20 -6.07
CA ASN A 419 -20.18 -23.08 -6.12
C ASN A 419 -20.53 -24.54 -6.43
N LEU A 420 -21.65 -25.04 -5.90
CA LEU A 420 -22.17 -26.35 -6.25
C LEU A 420 -22.49 -26.45 -7.74
N ASN A 421 -23.13 -25.43 -8.32
CA ASN A 421 -23.46 -25.38 -9.73
C ASN A 421 -22.21 -25.29 -10.62
N TYR A 422 -21.17 -24.56 -10.22
CA TYR A 422 -19.90 -24.57 -10.92
C TYR A 422 -19.29 -25.97 -10.98
N PHE A 423 -19.32 -26.70 -9.85
CA PHE A 423 -18.77 -28.05 -9.80
C PHE A 423 -19.59 -29.04 -10.65
N LYS A 424 -20.93 -28.96 -10.60
CA LYS A 424 -21.84 -29.75 -11.45
C LYS A 424 -21.60 -29.50 -12.94
N ASP A 425 -21.50 -28.24 -13.34
CA ASP A 425 -21.24 -27.85 -14.72
C ASP A 425 -19.86 -28.34 -15.18
N TYR A 426 -18.83 -28.27 -14.32
CA TYR A 426 -17.52 -28.83 -14.63
C TYR A 426 -17.60 -30.32 -14.92
N CYS A 427 -18.23 -31.09 -14.02
CA CYS A 427 -18.38 -32.54 -14.15
C CYS A 427 -19.22 -32.96 -15.37
N THR A 428 -20.11 -32.10 -15.86
CA THR A 428 -20.94 -32.37 -17.05
C THR A 428 -20.17 -32.14 -18.36
N ASN A 429 -19.26 -31.16 -18.38
CA ASN A 429 -18.60 -30.70 -19.60
C ASN A 429 -17.14 -31.17 -19.78
N HIS A 430 -16.58 -31.85 -18.77
CA HIS A 430 -15.22 -32.37 -18.80
C HIS A 430 -15.21 -33.88 -18.51
N SER A 431 -14.13 -34.56 -18.87
CA SER A 431 -13.94 -36.00 -18.67
C SER A 431 -12.57 -36.36 -18.08
N GLU A 432 -11.86 -35.38 -17.55
CA GLU A 432 -10.53 -35.54 -16.97
C GLU A 432 -10.52 -35.10 -15.50
N ILE A 433 -9.66 -35.73 -14.70
CA ILE A 433 -9.49 -35.42 -13.28
C ILE A 433 -8.36 -34.41 -13.12
N THR A 434 -8.69 -33.14 -13.34
CA THR A 434 -7.74 -32.01 -13.35
C THR A 434 -7.56 -31.34 -11.98
N SER A 435 -6.65 -30.36 -11.88
CA SER A 435 -6.53 -29.53 -10.68
C SER A 435 -7.80 -28.71 -10.43
N GLU A 436 -8.40 -28.22 -11.50
CA GLU A 436 -9.66 -27.46 -11.54
C GLU A 436 -10.82 -28.27 -10.96
N PHE A 437 -10.94 -29.55 -11.34
CA PHE A 437 -11.92 -30.47 -10.77
C PHE A 437 -11.81 -30.54 -9.24
N ARG A 438 -10.59 -30.74 -8.73
CA ARG A 438 -10.33 -30.85 -7.29
C ARG A 438 -10.63 -29.53 -6.57
N GLN A 439 -10.25 -28.40 -7.16
CA GLN A 439 -10.48 -27.10 -6.55
C GLN A 439 -11.96 -26.73 -6.47
N LEU A 440 -12.70 -26.93 -7.56
CA LEU A 440 -14.14 -26.65 -7.58
C LEU A 440 -14.89 -27.51 -6.56
N HIS A 441 -14.49 -28.78 -6.36
CA HIS A 441 -15.00 -29.61 -5.27
C HIS A 441 -14.67 -29.03 -3.89
N THR A 442 -13.40 -28.68 -3.64
CA THR A 442 -12.99 -28.12 -2.33
C THR A 442 -13.63 -26.77 -2.03
N HIS A 443 -14.06 -26.02 -3.04
CA HIS A 443 -14.76 -24.76 -2.90
C HIS A 443 -16.28 -24.91 -2.74
N ALA A 444 -16.85 -26.08 -3.08
CA ALA A 444 -18.27 -26.38 -2.93
C ALA A 444 -18.61 -26.65 -1.45
N ILE A 445 -18.58 -25.60 -0.65
CA ILE A 445 -18.77 -25.62 0.81
C ILE A 445 -20.05 -24.89 1.24
N ARG A 446 -20.51 -25.23 2.44
CA ARG A 446 -21.58 -24.53 3.18
C ARG A 446 -21.19 -24.35 4.64
N ILE A 447 -21.88 -23.45 5.35
CA ILE A 447 -21.76 -23.37 6.81
C ILE A 447 -22.27 -24.69 7.41
N SER A 448 -21.54 -25.26 8.36
CA SER A 448 -21.90 -26.54 8.97
C SER A 448 -23.21 -26.43 9.75
N GLU A 449 -24.13 -27.38 9.52
CA GLU A 449 -25.40 -27.48 10.26
C GLU A 449 -25.18 -27.86 11.74
N ASN A 450 -24.11 -28.60 12.01
CA ASN A 450 -23.80 -29.12 13.35
C ASN A 450 -22.98 -28.14 14.19
N ASP A 451 -22.27 -27.23 13.53
CA ASP A 451 -21.40 -26.25 14.16
C ASP A 451 -21.34 -24.97 13.32
N ASN A 452 -22.12 -23.97 13.75
CA ASN A 452 -22.16 -22.66 13.10
C ASN A 452 -20.79 -21.95 13.07
N SER A 453 -19.76 -22.46 13.76
CA SER A 453 -18.38 -21.95 13.74
C SER A 453 -17.46 -22.60 12.70
N SER A 454 -17.90 -23.67 12.02
CA SER A 454 -17.16 -24.33 10.92
C SER A 454 -17.92 -24.32 9.58
N TYR A 455 -17.25 -24.80 8.53
CA TYR A 455 -17.81 -25.04 7.20
C TYR A 455 -17.50 -26.48 6.79
N GLU A 456 -18.31 -27.03 5.89
CA GLU A 456 -18.18 -28.39 5.38
C GLU A 456 -18.39 -28.42 3.87
N ILE A 457 -17.86 -29.45 3.21
CA ILE A 457 -18.15 -29.72 1.80
C ILE A 457 -19.64 -30.09 1.69
N ILE A 458 -20.32 -29.54 0.67
CA ILE A 458 -21.73 -29.85 0.40
C ILE A 458 -21.83 -31.35 0.09
N PRO A 459 -22.69 -32.13 0.79
CA PRO A 459 -22.78 -33.59 0.59
C PRO A 459 -22.99 -34.00 -0.87
N GLU A 460 -23.85 -33.28 -1.60
CA GLU A 460 -24.08 -33.51 -3.03
C GLU A 460 -22.80 -33.33 -3.88
N ALA A 461 -21.94 -32.38 -3.52
CA ALA A 461 -20.66 -32.20 -4.21
C ALA A 461 -19.69 -33.34 -3.90
N ASP A 462 -19.68 -33.88 -2.68
CA ASP A 462 -18.82 -35.02 -2.33
C ASP A 462 -19.27 -36.31 -3.04
N GLU A 463 -20.58 -36.55 -3.11
CA GLU A 463 -21.15 -37.68 -3.88
C GLU A 463 -20.79 -37.57 -5.37
N LEU A 464 -21.00 -36.39 -5.96
CA LEU A 464 -20.66 -36.14 -7.37
C LEU A 464 -19.16 -36.27 -7.64
N PHE A 465 -18.31 -35.82 -6.71
CA PHE A 465 -16.87 -35.99 -6.81
C PHE A 465 -16.51 -37.47 -6.89
N LEU A 466 -17.07 -38.30 -6.00
CA LEU A 466 -16.77 -39.74 -5.97
C LEU A 466 -17.24 -40.44 -7.25
N GLU A 467 -18.43 -40.11 -7.74
CA GLU A 467 -18.96 -40.66 -8.99
C GLU A 467 -18.09 -40.25 -10.19
N TYR A 468 -17.84 -38.95 -10.35
CA TYR A 468 -17.04 -38.42 -11.45
C TYR A 468 -15.61 -38.97 -11.42
N PHE A 469 -14.99 -39.02 -10.23
CA PHE A 469 -13.65 -39.57 -10.05
C PHE A 469 -13.58 -41.03 -10.50
N LYS A 470 -14.53 -41.88 -10.06
CA LYS A 470 -14.58 -43.29 -10.47
C LYS A 470 -14.77 -43.46 -11.98
N ASN A 471 -15.63 -42.66 -12.59
CA ASN A 471 -15.94 -42.78 -14.02
C ASN A 471 -14.79 -42.32 -14.93
N ASN A 472 -13.95 -41.39 -14.46
CA ASN A 472 -12.92 -40.75 -15.27
C ASN A 472 -11.48 -41.14 -14.90
N LEU A 473 -11.25 -41.89 -13.82
CA LEU A 473 -9.91 -42.29 -13.39
C LEU A 473 -9.17 -43.07 -14.48
N GLN A 474 -7.97 -42.66 -14.85
CA GLN A 474 -7.13 -43.38 -15.81
C GLN A 474 -6.09 -44.26 -15.10
N ALA A 475 -5.49 -45.20 -15.83
CA ALA A 475 -4.55 -46.16 -15.24
C ALA A 475 -3.31 -45.48 -14.62
N ASN A 476 -2.79 -44.45 -15.28
CA ASN A 476 -1.65 -43.65 -14.82
C ASN A 476 -1.93 -42.91 -13.51
N GLU A 477 -3.19 -42.62 -13.19
CA GLU A 477 -3.63 -41.96 -11.97
C GLU A 477 -3.79 -42.92 -10.78
N LEU A 478 -3.72 -44.24 -11.01
CA LEU A 478 -3.69 -45.24 -9.93
C LEU A 478 -2.46 -45.06 -9.02
N SER A 479 -1.41 -44.42 -9.53
CA SER A 479 -0.26 -43.96 -8.74
C SER A 479 -0.66 -43.09 -7.54
N GLY A 480 -1.78 -42.36 -7.63
CA GLY A 480 -2.32 -41.53 -6.54
C GLY A 480 -2.69 -42.32 -5.28
N PHE A 481 -2.92 -43.63 -5.39
CA PHE A 481 -3.15 -44.53 -4.25
C PHE A 481 -1.87 -45.09 -3.65
N ILE A 482 -0.71 -44.83 -4.24
CA ILE A 482 0.57 -45.41 -3.83
C ILE A 482 1.32 -44.40 -2.96
N ARG A 483 1.94 -44.88 -1.89
CA ARG A 483 2.81 -44.09 -1.01
C ARG A 483 4.11 -44.82 -0.79
N GLN A 484 5.20 -44.07 -0.82
CA GLN A 484 6.52 -44.57 -0.47
C GLN A 484 6.69 -44.52 1.06
N THR A 485 7.35 -45.52 1.63
CA THR A 485 7.61 -45.54 3.08
C THR A 485 8.75 -44.62 3.48
N THR A 486 9.82 -44.61 2.67
CA THR A 486 11.08 -43.94 2.99
C THR A 486 11.66 -43.32 1.71
N PRO A 487 12.11 -42.05 1.73
CA PRO A 487 12.80 -41.43 0.61
C PRO A 487 13.98 -42.29 0.12
N GLY A 488 14.21 -42.31 -1.20
CA GLY A 488 15.28 -43.10 -1.83
C GLY A 488 15.13 -44.63 -1.84
N GLN A 489 14.13 -45.21 -1.17
CA GLN A 489 13.89 -46.67 -1.16
C GLN A 489 12.73 -47.06 -2.08
N GLN A 490 12.78 -48.24 -2.71
CA GLN A 490 11.70 -48.74 -3.57
C GLN A 490 10.61 -49.49 -2.78
N PHE A 491 10.32 -49.06 -1.55
CA PHE A 491 9.27 -49.65 -0.71
C PHE A 491 7.98 -48.82 -0.77
N TYR A 492 6.91 -49.45 -1.25
CA TYR A 492 5.62 -48.80 -1.49
C TYR A 492 4.46 -49.56 -0.88
N TYR A 493 3.42 -48.85 -0.46
CA TYR A 493 2.16 -49.38 0.04
C TYR A 493 0.97 -48.63 -0.56
N ILE A 494 -0.23 -49.21 -0.43
CA ILE A 494 -1.48 -48.57 -0.84
C ILE A 494 -2.00 -47.69 0.30
N ASN A 495 -2.30 -46.42 0.01
CA ASN A 495 -2.93 -45.49 0.95
C ASN A 495 -4.37 -45.94 1.24
N LYS A 496 -4.52 -46.65 2.37
CA LYS A 496 -5.81 -47.19 2.82
C LYS A 496 -6.86 -46.10 3.01
N ASP A 497 -6.51 -44.99 3.66
CA ASP A 497 -7.50 -43.97 4.03
C ASP A 497 -8.10 -43.30 2.78
N TRP A 498 -7.25 -42.96 1.81
CA TRP A 498 -7.70 -42.41 0.54
C TRP A 498 -8.50 -43.41 -0.29
N LEU A 499 -8.06 -44.67 -0.35
CA LEU A 499 -8.76 -45.73 -1.06
C LEU A 499 -10.14 -45.98 -0.44
N PHE A 500 -10.23 -46.05 0.89
CA PHE A 500 -11.48 -46.31 1.60
C PHE A 500 -12.44 -45.13 1.47
N LYS A 501 -11.93 -43.89 1.40
CA LYS A 501 -12.78 -42.73 1.12
C LYS A 501 -13.47 -42.85 -0.25
N ILE A 502 -12.80 -43.42 -1.26
CA ILE A 502 -13.38 -43.52 -2.61
C ILE A 502 -14.22 -44.79 -2.77
N PHE A 503 -13.71 -45.93 -2.33
CA PHE A 503 -14.28 -47.25 -2.65
C PHE A 503 -14.91 -47.96 -1.45
N ASN A 504 -14.96 -47.32 -0.28
CA ASN A 504 -15.50 -47.81 0.99
C ASN A 504 -14.76 -49.01 1.61
N SER A 505 -14.11 -49.86 0.81
CA SER A 505 -13.47 -51.11 1.24
C SER A 505 -12.43 -51.58 0.22
N TRP A 506 -11.62 -52.57 0.61
CA TRP A 506 -10.74 -53.29 -0.32
C TRP A 506 -11.56 -54.03 -1.38
N GLU A 507 -12.65 -54.67 -0.98
CA GLU A 507 -13.55 -55.41 -1.86
C GLU A 507 -14.18 -54.51 -2.92
N GLY A 508 -14.63 -53.31 -2.52
CA GLY A 508 -15.17 -52.31 -3.44
C GLY A 508 -14.13 -51.81 -4.45
N PHE A 509 -12.87 -51.66 -4.03
CA PHE A 509 -11.79 -51.31 -4.96
C PHE A 509 -11.46 -52.45 -5.92
N GLU A 510 -11.47 -53.70 -5.46
CA GLU A 510 -11.24 -54.87 -6.31
C GLU A 510 -12.34 -55.08 -7.34
N GLU A 511 -13.59 -54.84 -6.95
CA GLU A 511 -14.72 -54.84 -7.87
C GLU A 511 -14.55 -53.74 -8.93
N TYR A 512 -14.18 -52.53 -8.51
CA TYR A 512 -13.88 -51.43 -9.42
C TYR A 512 -12.75 -51.77 -10.40
N LEU A 513 -11.63 -52.32 -9.93
CA LEU A 513 -10.51 -52.74 -10.79
C LEU A 513 -10.96 -53.75 -11.86
N LYS A 514 -11.85 -54.68 -11.50
CA LYS A 514 -12.37 -55.71 -12.42
C LYS A 514 -13.35 -55.16 -13.46
N LEU A 515 -14.24 -54.26 -13.05
CA LEU A 515 -15.38 -53.85 -13.88
C LEU A 515 -15.13 -52.60 -14.72
N SER A 516 -14.21 -51.74 -14.31
CA SER A 516 -14.09 -50.40 -14.90
C SER A 516 -13.21 -50.40 -16.15
N GLU A 517 -13.75 -49.90 -17.27
CA GLU A 517 -13.06 -49.91 -18.57
C GLU A 517 -12.09 -48.74 -18.77
N ASN A 518 -12.33 -47.61 -18.11
CA ASN A 518 -11.49 -46.41 -18.16
C ASN A 518 -10.03 -46.69 -17.76
N ILE A 519 -9.81 -47.40 -16.66
CA ILE A 519 -8.46 -47.77 -16.20
C ILE A 519 -7.81 -48.88 -17.05
N LYS A 520 -8.56 -49.60 -17.90
CA LYS A 520 -8.01 -50.68 -18.73
C LYS A 520 -7.50 -50.20 -20.09
N LYS A 521 -7.76 -48.94 -20.45
CA LYS A 521 -7.31 -48.34 -21.72
C LYS A 521 -5.79 -48.38 -21.88
N GLU A 522 -5.06 -48.13 -20.79
CA GLU A 522 -3.60 -48.20 -20.73
C GLU A 522 -3.17 -49.55 -20.12
N LYS A 523 -3.31 -50.62 -20.92
CA LYS A 523 -3.16 -52.00 -20.45
C LYS A 523 -1.84 -52.26 -19.71
N ASP A 524 -0.71 -51.79 -20.24
CA ASP A 524 0.61 -52.03 -19.64
C ASP A 524 0.74 -51.40 -18.24
N VAL A 525 0.17 -50.21 -18.04
CA VAL A 525 0.18 -49.49 -16.76
C VAL A 525 -0.75 -50.17 -15.77
N TYR A 526 -1.94 -50.56 -16.22
CA TYR A 526 -2.93 -51.28 -15.43
C TYR A 526 -2.40 -52.66 -14.97
N ASP A 527 -1.80 -53.43 -15.88
CA ASP A 527 -1.24 -54.75 -15.58
C ASP A 527 -0.10 -54.63 -14.56
N GLU A 528 0.79 -53.64 -14.68
CA GLU A 528 1.83 -53.37 -13.69
C GLU A 528 1.25 -53.02 -12.31
N PHE A 529 0.23 -52.14 -12.26
CA PHE A 529 -0.45 -51.79 -11.02
C PHE A 529 -1.08 -53.02 -10.35
N LEU A 530 -1.70 -53.93 -11.11
CA LEU A 530 -2.26 -55.17 -10.57
C LEU A 530 -1.20 -56.09 -9.96
N ILE A 531 -0.03 -56.22 -10.59
CA ILE A 531 1.08 -57.01 -10.04
C ILE A 531 1.51 -56.41 -8.69
N PHE A 532 1.67 -55.09 -8.62
CA PHE A 532 1.99 -54.39 -7.37
C PHE A 532 0.90 -54.61 -6.31
N TYR A 533 -0.37 -54.37 -6.65
CA TYR A 533 -1.50 -54.53 -5.75
C TYR A 533 -1.57 -55.94 -5.16
N ASN A 534 -1.46 -56.98 -5.99
CA ASN A 534 -1.49 -58.37 -5.54
C ASN A 534 -0.33 -58.70 -4.58
N LYS A 535 0.89 -58.21 -4.86
CA LYS A 535 2.03 -58.35 -3.93
C LYS A 535 1.76 -57.68 -2.58
N THR A 536 1.15 -56.49 -2.56
CA THR A 536 0.78 -55.85 -1.30
C THR A 536 -0.29 -56.67 -0.57
N LYS A 537 -1.31 -57.17 -1.28
CA LYS A 537 -2.40 -57.98 -0.72
C LYS A 537 -1.90 -59.27 -0.06
N GLU A 538 -0.98 -59.99 -0.69
CA GLU A 538 -0.33 -61.19 -0.10
C GLU A 538 0.38 -60.88 1.23
N ARG A 539 0.89 -59.65 1.37
CA ARG A 539 1.51 -59.14 2.61
C ARG A 539 0.55 -58.35 3.49
N LYS A 540 -0.77 -58.59 3.39
CA LYS A 540 -1.80 -57.89 4.17
C LYS A 540 -1.74 -56.37 4.02
N TYR A 541 -1.50 -55.90 2.80
CA TYR A 541 -1.36 -54.49 2.40
C TYR A 541 -0.17 -53.76 3.05
N SER A 542 0.83 -54.51 3.55
CA SER A 542 2.10 -53.95 4.00
C SER A 542 2.94 -53.47 2.82
N ALA A 543 3.91 -52.59 3.10
CA ALA A 543 4.83 -52.11 2.08
C ALA A 543 5.63 -53.25 1.43
N VAL A 544 5.81 -53.16 0.11
CA VAL A 544 6.57 -54.12 -0.69
C VAL A 544 7.66 -53.42 -1.47
N ASP A 545 8.78 -54.12 -1.65
CA ASP A 545 9.82 -53.73 -2.60
C ASP A 545 9.28 -53.92 -4.02
N PHE A 546 9.17 -52.83 -4.78
CA PHE A 546 8.62 -52.84 -6.12
C PHE A 546 9.24 -51.76 -6.99
N VAL A 547 9.72 -52.14 -8.17
CA VAL A 547 10.22 -51.20 -9.18
C VAL A 547 9.12 -51.00 -10.21
N PHE A 548 8.62 -49.77 -10.31
CA PHE A 548 7.68 -49.39 -11.37
C PHE A 548 8.46 -48.97 -12.63
N GLU A 549 8.17 -49.64 -13.74
CA GLU A 549 8.73 -49.37 -15.07
C GLU A 549 7.76 -48.56 -15.95
N LYS A 550 6.44 -48.70 -15.73
CA LYS A 550 5.40 -48.08 -16.58
C LYS A 550 4.64 -46.98 -15.84
N LEU A 551 4.16 -47.26 -14.63
CA LEU A 551 3.41 -46.37 -13.78
C LEU A 551 4.35 -45.38 -13.09
N LYS A 552 4.15 -44.09 -13.35
CA LYS A 552 4.90 -43.04 -12.66
C LYS A 552 4.35 -42.85 -11.26
N VAL A 553 5.06 -43.36 -10.26
CA VAL A 553 4.75 -43.14 -8.84
C VAL A 553 5.51 -41.95 -8.30
N PHE A 554 4.87 -41.22 -7.37
CA PHE A 554 5.52 -40.14 -6.64
C PHE A 554 6.63 -40.72 -5.74
N LYS A 555 7.84 -40.18 -5.87
CA LYS A 555 9.01 -40.53 -5.07
C LYS A 555 9.42 -39.31 -4.26
N PHE A 556 9.64 -39.50 -2.97
CA PHE A 556 10.39 -38.55 -2.16
C PHE A 556 11.87 -38.78 -2.49
N ASP A 557 12.49 -37.77 -3.10
CA ASP A 557 13.94 -37.71 -3.32
C ASP A 557 14.69 -37.46 -2.01
#